data_AF-A0A6I7Q804-F1
#
_entry.id   AF-A0A6I7Q804-F1
#
_cell.length_a   1.000
_cell.length_b   1.000
_cell.length_c   1.000
_cell.angle_alpha   90.00
_cell.angle_beta   90.00
_cell.angle_gamma   90.00
#
_symmetry.space_group_name_H-M   'P 1'
#
loop_
_entity.id
_entity.type
_entity.pdbx_description
1 polymer ?
#
loop_
_entity_poly.entity_id
_entity_poly.type
_entity_poly.pdbx_seq_one_letter_code
_entity_poly.pdbx_strand_id
1 'polypeptide(L)' 'MNNDGFCDWVASIERGDCGFTYIRFYNDAPHWVRNEAVNRFGKGTVFLPPRQSRRLPTRHAA' A
#
# COMPACT_ATOMS: atom_id res chain seq x y z
N MET A 1 7.94 4.13 16.58
CA MET A 1 6.72 3.58 15.96
C MET A 1 7.07 3.24 14.52
N ASN A 2 7.34 1.97 14.24
CA ASN A 2 7.85 1.47 12.96
C ASN A 2 6.80 1.67 11.87
N ASN A 3 6.90 2.79 11.15
CA ASN A 3 6.11 3.06 9.95
C ASN A 3 6.63 2.30 8.71
N ASP A 4 7.68 1.49 8.89
CA ASP A 4 8.41 0.78 7.85
C ASP A 4 7.58 -0.30 7.14
N GLY A 5 6.61 -0.90 7.84
CA GLY A 5 5.83 -2.00 7.27
C GLY A 5 4.77 -1.58 6.24
N PHE A 6 4.21 -0.37 6.32
CA PHE A 6 3.09 0.03 5.43
C PHE A 6 3.52 0.06 3.96
N CYS A 7 4.68 0.67 3.69
CA CYS A 7 5.19 0.85 2.32
C CYS A 7 5.47 -0.49 1.64
N ASP A 8 5.83 -1.53 2.38
CA ASP A 8 6.08 -2.88 1.84
C ASP A 8 4.83 -3.50 1.20
N TRP A 9 3.65 -3.13 1.68
CA TRP A 9 2.37 -3.65 1.18
C TRP A 9 1.78 -2.81 0.04
N VAL A 10 2.35 -1.63 -0.21
CA VAL A 10 1.92 -0.72 -1.27
C VAL A 10 2.64 -1.07 -2.58
N ALA A 11 1.86 -1.35 -3.61
CA ALA A 11 2.36 -1.59 -4.96
C ALA A 11 2.50 -0.30 -5.78
N SER A 12 1.59 0.66 -5.60
CA SER A 12 1.69 2.00 -6.19
C SER A 12 0.83 3.02 -5.43
N ILE A 13 1.23 4.29 -5.51
CA ILE A 13 0.47 5.44 -5.02
C ILE A 13 0.44 6.49 -6.12
N GLU A 14 -0.75 6.97 -6.47
CA GLU A 14 -0.96 8.05 -7.43
C GLU A 14 -1.82 9.13 -6.79
N ARG A 15 -1.40 10.39 -6.91
CA ARG A 15 -2.15 11.54 -6.40
C ARG A 15 -2.91 12.17 -7.56
N GLY A 16 -4.23 12.13 -7.50
CA GLY A 16 -5.09 12.74 -8.52
C GLY A 16 -5.31 14.23 -8.29
N ASP A 17 -5.68 14.94 -9.36
CA ASP A 17 -5.87 16.40 -9.35
C ASP A 17 -7.01 16.89 -8.45
N CYS A 18 -7.99 16.03 -8.12
CA CYS A 18 -9.12 16.37 -7.25
C CYS A 18 -8.89 16.03 -5.76
N GLY A 19 -7.63 15.83 -5.34
CA GLY A 19 -7.30 15.53 -3.94
C GLY A 19 -7.57 14.07 -3.52
N PHE A 20 -7.90 13.20 -4.48
CA PHE A 20 -7.95 11.76 -4.26
C PHE A 20 -6.55 11.17 -4.27
N THR A 21 -6.32 10.19 -3.40
CA THR A 21 -5.09 9.39 -3.38
C THR A 21 -5.46 7.97 -3.79
N TYR A 22 -5.01 7.56 -4.96
CA TYR A 22 -5.20 6.21 -5.47
C TYR A 22 -4.07 5.33 -4.96
N ILE A 23 -4.43 4.25 -4.28
CA ILE A 23 -3.48 3.32 -3.69
C ILE A 23 -3.77 1.93 -4.24
N ARG A 24 -2.74 1.30 -4.78
CA ARG A 24 -2.77 -0.12 -5.13
C ARG A 24 -1.96 -0.88 -4.11
N PHE A 25 -2.57 -1.86 -3.46
CA PHE A 25 -1.86 -2.81 -2.61
C PHE A 25 -1.49 -4.08 -3.37
N TYR A 26 -0.57 -4.85 -2.82
CA TYR A 26 -0.39 -6.23 -3.21
C TYR A 26 -1.54 -7.10 -2.70
N ASN A 27 -1.79 -8.23 -3.36
CA ASN A 27 -2.90 -9.13 -3.05
C ASN A 27 -2.87 -9.73 -1.64
N ASP A 28 -1.68 -9.84 -1.04
CA ASP A 28 -1.44 -10.40 0.29
C ASP A 28 -1.48 -9.34 1.41
N ALA A 29 -1.85 -8.10 1.09
CA ALA A 29 -1.89 -7.00 2.06
C ALA A 29 -2.83 -7.27 3.24
N PRO A 30 -2.33 -7.25 4.49
CA PRO A 30 -3.15 -7.38 5.67
C PRO A 30 -4.19 -6.26 5.77
N HIS A 31 -5.32 -6.57 6.42
CA HIS A 31 -6.41 -5.59 6.60
C HIS A 31 -5.97 -4.30 7.31
N TRP A 32 -5.00 -4.37 8.24
CA TRP A 32 -4.52 -3.19 8.96
C TRP A 32 -3.88 -2.14 8.03
N VAL A 33 -3.31 -2.57 6.89
CA VAL A 33 -2.66 -1.68 5.91
C VAL A 33 -3.69 -0.74 5.28
N ARG A 34 -4.92 -1.20 5.05
CA ARG A 34 -6.00 -0.33 4.53
C ARG A 34 -6.35 0.76 5.53
N ASN A 35 -6.45 0.41 6.81
CA ASN A 35 -6.75 1.38 7.87
C ASN A 35 -5.62 2.42 7.98
N GLU A 36 -4.36 1.97 7.90
CA GLU A 36 -3.19 2.85 7.91
C GLU A 36 -3.17 3.80 6.71
N ALA A 37 -3.56 3.33 5.51
CA ALA A 37 -3.71 4.19 4.34
C ALA A 37 -4.77 5.27 4.55
N VAL A 38 -5.95 4.92 5.06
CA VAL A 38 -6.99 5.92 5.36
C VAL A 38 -6.52 6.91 6.44
N ASN A 39 -5.79 6.45 7.46
CA ASN A 39 -5.24 7.32 8.49
C ASN A 39 -4.19 8.30 7.92
N ARG A 40 -3.36 7.86 6.97
CA ARG A 40 -2.31 8.71 6.36
C ARG A 40 -2.84 9.66 5.29
N PHE A 41 -3.75 9.21 4.42
CA PHE A 41 -4.19 9.96 3.23
C PHE A 41 -5.63 10.51 3.36
N GLY A 42 -6.34 10.14 4.41
CA GLY A 42 -7.67 10.64 4.73
C GLY A 42 -8.79 10.01 3.90
N LYS A 43 -9.97 10.64 3.95
CA LYS A 43 -11.21 10.16 3.32
C LYS A 43 -11.16 10.14 1.78
N GLY A 44 -10.17 10.78 1.16
CA GLY A 44 -9.92 10.77 -0.28
C GLY A 44 -9.15 9.55 -0.79
N THR A 45 -8.93 8.54 0.05
CA THR A 45 -8.19 7.33 -0.33
C THR A 45 -9.06 6.40 -1.18
N VAL A 46 -8.60 6.07 -2.38
CA VAL A 46 -9.26 5.15 -3.31
C VAL A 46 -8.39 3.91 -3.48
N PHE A 47 -8.96 2.74 -3.24
CA PHE A 47 -8.25 1.47 -3.38
C PHE A 47 -8.42 0.89 -4.78
N LEU A 48 -7.32 0.81 -5.51
CA LEU A 48 -7.29 0.16 -6.82
C LEU A 48 -7.25 -1.36 -6.67
N PRO A 49 -7.66 -2.13 -7.71
CA PRO A 49 -7.54 -3.58 -7.71
C PRO A 49 -6.12 -4.03 -7.35
N PRO A 50 -5.98 -5.07 -6.51
CA PRO A 50 -4.68 -5.46 -5.98
C PRO A 50 -3.75 -5.95 -7.08
N ARG A 51 -2.46 -5.67 -6.93
CA ARG A 51 -1.43 -6.23 -7.81
C ARG A 51 -1.14 -7.67 -7.39
N GLN A 52 -1.37 -8.61 -8.30
CA GLN A 52 -0.90 -9.99 -8.12
C GLN A 52 0.63 -9.99 -8.24
N SER A 53 1.30 -10.62 -7.27
CA SER A 53 2.76 -10.71 -7.11
C SER A 53 3.41 -9.55 -6.33
N ARG A 54 3.80 -9.83 -5.07
CA ARG A 54 4.98 -9.22 -4.45
C ARG A 54 6.12 -10.20 -4.66
N ARG A 55 7.12 -9.85 -5.48
CA ARG A 55 8.42 -10.55 -5.39
C ARG A 55 9.04 -10.08 -4.09
N LEU A 56 8.79 -10.79 -2.99
CA LEU A 56 9.57 -10.60 -1.78
C LEU A 56 11.04 -10.74 -2.19
N PRO A 57 11.94 -9.83 -1.79
CA PRO A 57 13.35 -10.07 -1.99
C PRO A 57 13.64 -11.38 -1.25
N THR A 58 13.96 -12.44 -2.00
CA THR A 58 14.62 -13.61 -1.44
C THR A 58 15.85 -13.04 -0.76
N ARG A 59 15.85 -12.94 0.58
CA ARG A 59 17.09 -12.79 1.34
C ARG A 59 17.90 -14.01 0.94
N HIS A 60 18.82 -13.82 -0.02
CA HIS A 60 19.93 -14.72 -0.21
C HIS A 60 20.60 -14.78 1.16
N ALA A 61 20.34 -15.88 1.87
CA ALA A 61 21.18 -16.29 2.99
C ALA A 61 22.55 -16.56 2.35
N ALA A 62 23.52 -15.72 2.73
CA ALA A 62 24.94 -16.01 2.51
C ALA A 62 25.37 -17.15 3.43
#